data_AF-A0A976CD35-F1
#
_entry.id   AF-A0A976CD35-F1
#
_cell.length_a   1.000
_cell.length_b   1.000
_cell.length_c   1.000
_cell.angle_alpha   90.00
_cell.angle_beta   90.00
_cell.angle_gamma   90.00
#
_symmetry.space_group_name_H-M   'P 1'
#
loop_
_entity.id
_entity.type
_entity.pdbx_description
1 polymer ?
#
loop_
_entity_poly.entity_id
_entity_poly.type
_entity_poly.pdbx_seq_one_letter_code
_entity_poly.pdbx_strand_id
1 'polypeptide(L)'
;MEQLEKLPIGLQNFRELRENNFIYVDKTEKIFELLEGAGYYFLSRPRRFGKSLLIDTLKQIFLGNKELFEGLWIENKIKWKYFPVIHFDFSKGDFKKKGLEQAMFDRIDEIGLQYDIIFKKTNLADKVEEMILLLSQKYQTQIVLLIDEYDKPIIDFLDDNEIEIAIKNREIMKIFYSPIKSLDKYIRFFLMTGVSKFTKVSIFSELNHLQDLTLHRISESLLGYTEKELHHYFKNYINFIANEKNIPIIELKKKIKEWYNGYNFRGKESVYNPFSILNFMSDREFNNYWFETGTPTFLVKVLTENYLFDVDNINIDLLSLGSFDIQNIDYVTVLFQTGYLTLKEQIEFDIFNLGYPNQEVKNAMLKLLLNEYTKNTNSFSSPLIIKLKKSFEKEDFEAMITLFNSLFAKIPYQIFQTHLESYYHSIIFLTFTLLGYYAEAEVSTSKGRIDVVVKTKKSIFIIEFKVKDTAENAIAQIKKMEYYTKYKSESKTIYLIGIACNEKEIKDYLVEKIDN
;
A
#
# COMPACT_ATOMS: atom_id res chain seq x y z
N MET A 1 -24.23 2.57 29.64
CA MET A 1 -23.16 2.15 28.72
C MET A 1 -22.31 3.38 28.47
N GLU A 2 -20.99 3.31 28.63
CA GLU A 2 -20.11 4.41 28.21
C GLU A 2 -20.37 4.67 26.72
N GLN A 3 -20.67 5.92 26.37
CA GLN A 3 -20.89 6.31 24.98
C GLN A 3 -19.54 6.26 24.27
N LEU A 4 -19.42 5.43 23.24
CA LEU A 4 -18.22 5.38 22.41
C LEU A 4 -18.05 6.72 21.68
N GLU A 5 -16.83 7.24 21.69
CA GLU A 5 -16.45 8.47 20.98
C GLU A 5 -16.58 8.28 19.46
N LYS A 6 -16.83 9.35 18.71
CA LYS A 6 -17.04 9.25 17.26
C LYS A 6 -15.73 8.94 16.52
N LEU A 7 -15.80 8.08 15.52
CA LEU A 7 -14.65 7.72 14.66
C LEU A 7 -14.58 8.62 13.42
N PRO A 8 -13.44 9.27 13.11
CA PRO A 8 -13.31 10.15 11.94
C PRO A 8 -13.04 9.38 10.64
N ILE A 9 -13.87 8.40 10.28
CA ILE A 9 -13.68 7.59 9.06
C ILE A 9 -13.82 8.47 7.83
N GLY A 10 -12.74 8.58 7.03
CA GLY A 10 -12.72 9.39 5.81
C GLY A 10 -12.67 10.90 6.04
N LEU A 11 -12.72 11.37 7.29
CA LEU A 11 -12.66 12.78 7.63
C LEU A 11 -11.20 13.28 7.58
N GLN A 12 -10.97 14.33 6.78
CA GLN A 12 -9.65 14.94 6.59
C GLN A 12 -9.59 16.38 7.09
N ASN A 13 -10.73 16.97 7.43
CA ASN A 13 -10.85 18.32 7.96
C ASN A 13 -10.59 18.31 9.47
N PHE A 14 -9.47 18.89 9.89
CA PHE A 14 -9.06 18.93 11.29
C PHE A 14 -10.02 19.76 12.14
N ARG A 15 -10.51 20.90 11.62
CA ARG A 15 -11.47 21.75 12.33
C ARG A 15 -12.76 20.98 12.64
N GLU A 16 -13.34 20.34 11.63
CA GLU A 16 -14.56 19.53 11.78
C GLU A 16 -14.33 18.36 12.76
N LEU A 17 -13.15 17.72 12.70
CA LEU A 17 -12.77 16.64 13.60
C LEU A 17 -12.81 17.10 15.06
N ARG A 18 -12.20 18.25 15.36
CA ARG A 18 -12.12 18.83 16.71
C ARG A 18 -13.46 19.35 17.20
N GLU A 19 -14.18 20.13 16.39
CA GLU A 19 -15.45 20.75 16.77
C GLU A 19 -16.56 19.71 17.02
N ASN A 20 -16.53 18.56 16.35
CA ASN A 20 -17.52 17.50 16.50
C ASN A 20 -17.13 16.39 17.49
N ASN A 21 -16.04 16.57 18.23
CA ASN A 21 -15.52 15.62 19.23
C ASN A 21 -15.29 14.21 18.66
N PHE A 22 -14.64 14.13 17.50
CA PHE A 22 -14.12 12.86 16.99
C PHE A 22 -12.81 12.49 17.69
N ILE A 23 -12.52 11.18 17.77
CA ILE A 23 -11.22 10.70 18.27
C ILE A 23 -10.10 11.28 17.40
N TYR A 24 -9.17 12.01 18.03
CA TYR A 24 -7.94 12.50 17.40
C TYR A 24 -6.74 11.86 18.09
N VAL A 25 -5.88 11.18 17.33
CA VAL A 25 -4.58 10.72 17.83
C VAL A 25 -3.60 11.88 17.71
N ASP A 26 -3.20 12.46 18.84
CA ASP A 26 -2.34 13.64 18.86
C ASP A 26 -0.93 13.35 18.31
N LYS A 27 -0.61 13.97 17.17
CA LYS A 27 0.72 13.91 16.51
C LYS A 27 1.50 15.22 16.66
N THR A 28 1.00 16.16 17.46
CA THR A 28 1.47 17.54 17.41
C THR A 28 2.87 17.74 17.99
N GLU A 29 3.38 16.80 18.80
CA GLU A 29 4.79 16.74 19.19
C GLU A 29 5.71 16.54 17.97
N LYS A 30 5.39 15.61 17.08
CA LYS A 30 6.17 15.38 15.85
C LYS A 30 6.01 16.52 14.85
N ILE A 31 4.83 17.13 14.80
CA ILE A 31 4.61 18.34 14.00
C ILE A 31 5.52 19.46 14.51
N PHE A 32 5.62 19.66 15.83
CA PHE A 32 6.52 20.67 16.41
C PHE A 32 7.98 20.46 16.00
N GLU A 33 8.48 19.22 16.03
CA GLU A 33 9.84 18.90 15.55
C GLU A 33 10.05 19.32 14.07
N LEU A 34 9.01 19.22 13.23
CA LEU A 34 9.05 19.69 11.83
C LEU A 34 9.06 21.22 11.72
N LEU A 35 8.29 21.90 12.57
CA LEU A 35 8.21 23.36 12.57
C LEU A 35 9.52 24.03 12.99
N GLU A 36 10.32 23.36 13.84
CA GLU A 36 11.63 23.82 14.28
C GLU A 36 12.77 23.46 13.31
N GLY A 37 12.50 22.66 12.28
CA GLY A 37 13.50 22.21 11.32
C GLY A 37 13.67 23.16 10.12
N ALA A 38 14.19 22.60 9.02
CA ALA A 38 14.51 23.33 7.78
C ALA A 38 13.31 23.98 7.08
N GLY A 39 12.08 23.52 7.32
CA GLY A 39 10.87 24.09 6.74
C GLY A 39 10.57 23.68 5.29
N TYR A 40 11.37 22.80 4.67
CA TYR A 40 11.19 22.35 3.28
C TYR A 40 11.21 20.83 3.20
N TYR A 41 10.03 20.23 3.01
CA TYR A 41 9.82 18.81 3.23
C TYR A 41 9.10 18.11 2.08
N PHE A 42 9.51 16.88 1.83
CA PHE A 42 8.75 15.91 1.06
C PHE A 42 8.37 14.74 1.96
N LEU A 43 7.14 14.26 1.87
CA LEU A 43 6.68 13.09 2.63
C LEU A 43 5.86 12.16 1.73
N SER A 44 6.43 11.00 1.39
CA SER A 44 5.66 9.89 0.83
C SER A 44 5.15 8.99 1.96
N ARG A 45 3.87 8.63 1.85
CA ARG A 45 3.26 7.50 2.58
C ARG A 45 2.24 6.83 1.68
N PRO A 46 1.91 5.54 1.93
CA PRO A 46 0.81 4.88 1.24
C PRO A 46 -0.52 5.64 1.35
N ARG A 47 -1.48 5.29 0.50
CA ARG A 47 -2.84 5.86 0.56
C ARG A 47 -3.46 5.60 1.95
N ARG A 48 -4.36 6.50 2.38
CA ARG A 48 -5.14 6.37 3.63
C ARG A 48 -4.31 6.34 4.93
N PHE A 49 -3.09 6.87 4.90
CA PHE A 49 -2.22 7.02 6.10
C PHE A 49 -2.44 8.30 6.92
N GLY A 50 -3.35 9.19 6.49
CA GLY A 50 -3.62 10.45 7.17
C GLY A 50 -2.82 11.66 6.66
N LYS A 51 -2.22 11.58 5.46
CA LYS A 51 -1.46 12.70 4.85
C LYS A 51 -2.29 13.98 4.75
N SER A 52 -3.50 13.91 4.21
CA SER A 52 -4.39 15.07 4.07
C SER A 52 -4.82 15.65 5.42
N LEU A 53 -5.03 14.80 6.44
CA LEU A 53 -5.32 15.27 7.79
C LEU A 53 -4.11 15.98 8.41
N LEU A 54 -2.88 15.50 8.17
CA LEU A 54 -1.66 16.19 8.58
C LEU A 54 -1.53 17.55 7.89
N ILE A 55 -1.78 17.62 6.58
CA ILE A 55 -1.79 18.87 5.80
C ILE A 55 -2.80 19.85 6.38
N ASP A 56 -4.04 19.43 6.64
CA ASP A 56 -5.05 20.32 7.22
C ASP A 56 -4.71 20.72 8.67
N THR A 57 -4.12 19.81 9.47
CA THR A 57 -3.63 20.14 10.81
C THR A 57 -2.56 21.24 10.75
N LEU A 58 -1.56 21.09 9.87
CA LEU A 58 -0.53 22.13 9.64
C LEU A 58 -1.15 23.44 9.15
N LYS A 59 -2.10 23.37 8.22
CA LYS A 59 -2.85 24.55 7.77
C LYS A 59 -3.51 25.27 8.95
N GLN A 60 -4.20 24.57 9.85
CA GLN A 60 -4.84 25.20 11.01
C GLN A 60 -3.82 25.80 11.99
N ILE A 61 -2.63 25.18 12.16
CA ILE A 61 -1.53 25.74 12.97
C ILE A 61 -1.09 27.08 12.39
N PHE A 62 -0.80 27.13 11.09
CA PHE A 62 -0.29 28.33 10.42
C PHE A 62 -1.34 29.42 10.23
N LEU A 63 -2.62 29.07 10.16
CA LEU A 63 -3.71 30.05 10.25
C LEU A 63 -3.89 30.64 11.65
N GLY A 64 -3.20 30.10 12.67
CA GLY A 64 -3.22 30.62 14.02
C GLY A 64 -4.46 30.23 14.85
N ASN A 65 -5.21 29.21 14.43
CA ASN A 65 -6.47 28.76 15.05
C ASN A 65 -6.22 27.97 16.34
N LYS A 66 -5.69 28.65 17.38
CA LYS A 66 -5.28 28.06 18.66
C LYS A 66 -6.37 27.21 19.31
N GLU A 67 -7.62 27.66 19.22
CA GLU A 67 -8.79 27.02 19.84
C GLU A 67 -8.97 25.55 19.42
N LEU A 68 -8.55 25.19 18.20
CA LEU A 68 -8.65 23.80 17.72
C LEU A 68 -7.66 22.85 18.41
N PHE A 69 -6.61 23.40 19.03
CA PHE A 69 -5.51 22.65 19.62
C PHE A 69 -5.55 22.57 21.13
N GLU A 70 -6.63 23.03 21.76
CA GLU A 70 -6.85 22.88 23.20
C GLU A 70 -6.72 21.42 23.64
N GLY A 71 -5.90 21.18 24.66
CA GLY A 71 -5.61 19.85 25.21
C GLY A 71 -4.61 19.01 24.38
N LEU A 72 -4.13 19.51 23.24
CA LEU A 72 -3.09 18.85 22.45
C LEU A 72 -1.69 19.30 22.91
N TRP A 73 -0.69 18.46 22.68
CA TRP A 73 0.69 18.68 23.14
C TRP A 73 1.27 20.03 22.71
N ILE A 74 0.97 20.48 21.49
CA ILE A 74 1.52 21.71 20.91
C ILE A 74 0.90 23.01 21.44
N GLU A 75 -0.26 22.96 22.11
CA GLU A 75 -1.08 24.12 22.49
C GLU A 75 -0.26 25.29 23.07
N ASN A 76 0.69 24.95 23.95
CA ASN A 76 1.52 25.88 24.71
C ASN A 76 3.01 25.77 24.36
N LYS A 77 3.34 25.22 23.18
CA LYS A 77 4.72 24.99 22.72
C LYS A 77 5.15 25.97 21.62
N ILE A 78 4.20 26.60 20.94
CA ILE A 78 4.46 27.54 19.85
C ILE A 78 3.87 28.92 20.14
N LYS A 79 4.37 29.92 19.41
CA LYS A 79 3.71 31.23 19.31
C LYS A 79 2.70 31.19 18.17
N TRP A 80 1.41 31.24 18.52
CA TRP A 80 0.33 31.33 17.56
C TRP A 80 0.42 32.62 16.76
N LYS A 81 0.68 32.49 15.46
CA LYS A 81 0.81 33.57 14.50
C LYS A 81 0.13 33.17 13.22
N TYR A 82 -0.53 34.14 12.58
CA TYR A 82 -1.12 33.95 11.27
C TYR A 82 -0.06 34.02 10.17
N PHE A 83 -0.09 33.05 9.27
CA PHE A 83 0.62 33.04 8.00
C PHE A 83 -0.38 32.67 6.89
N PRO A 84 -0.37 33.36 5.73
CA PRO A 84 -1.22 32.97 4.61
C PRO A 84 -0.81 31.58 4.12
N VAL A 85 -1.78 30.68 4.01
CA VAL A 85 -1.57 29.28 3.62
C VAL A 85 -2.13 29.03 2.22
N ILE A 86 -1.26 28.61 1.31
CA ILE A 86 -1.64 28.08 0.00
C ILE A 86 -1.73 26.57 0.14
N HIS A 87 -2.96 26.03 0.05
CA HIS A 87 -3.19 24.58 0.02
C HIS A 87 -3.63 24.15 -1.39
N PHE A 88 -2.72 23.47 -2.08
CA PHE A 88 -2.93 22.91 -3.39
C PHE A 88 -3.14 21.40 -3.30
N ASP A 89 -4.34 20.94 -3.63
CA ASP A 89 -4.72 19.53 -3.51
C ASP A 89 -4.96 18.95 -4.90
N PHE A 90 -4.01 18.15 -5.38
CA PHE A 90 -4.09 17.52 -6.69
C PHE A 90 -5.12 16.38 -6.75
N SER A 91 -5.78 16.02 -5.65
CA SER A 91 -6.96 15.14 -5.70
C SER A 91 -8.20 15.83 -6.26
N LYS A 92 -8.21 17.17 -6.25
CA LYS A 92 -9.33 18.01 -6.65
C LYS A 92 -9.03 18.64 -8.01
N GLY A 93 -9.66 18.15 -9.06
CA GLY A 93 -9.53 18.71 -10.40
C GLY A 93 -9.90 17.72 -11.49
N ASP A 94 -10.49 18.21 -12.58
CA ASP A 94 -10.79 17.39 -13.76
C ASP A 94 -9.58 17.39 -14.72
N PHE A 95 -8.47 16.79 -14.29
CA PHE A 95 -7.25 16.71 -15.12
C PHE A 95 -7.49 15.91 -16.40
N LYS A 96 -8.43 14.94 -16.37
CA LYS A 96 -8.77 14.09 -17.51
C LYS A 96 -9.48 14.88 -18.61
N LYS A 97 -10.40 15.80 -18.28
CA LYS A 97 -11.12 16.58 -19.30
C LYS A 97 -10.47 17.90 -19.65
N LYS A 98 -9.95 18.65 -18.65
CA LYS A 98 -9.40 19.99 -18.87
C LYS A 98 -7.89 20.00 -19.17
N GLY A 99 -7.18 18.93 -18.83
CA GLY A 99 -5.73 18.92 -18.80
C GLY A 99 -5.16 19.55 -17.53
N LEU A 100 -3.95 19.14 -17.14
CA LEU A 100 -3.32 19.53 -15.88
C LEU A 100 -3.06 21.02 -15.77
N GLU A 101 -2.50 21.63 -16.83
CA GLU A 101 -2.11 23.03 -16.83
C GLU A 101 -3.31 23.96 -16.59
N GLN A 102 -4.41 23.76 -17.32
CA GLN A 102 -5.62 24.56 -17.13
C GLN A 102 -6.24 24.35 -15.74
N ALA A 103 -6.27 23.10 -15.25
CA ALA A 103 -6.76 22.83 -13.89
C ALA A 103 -5.91 23.55 -12.83
N MET A 104 -4.59 23.69 -13.05
CA MET A 104 -3.74 24.47 -12.15
C MET A 104 -4.02 25.96 -12.21
N PHE A 105 -4.22 26.51 -13.41
CA PHE A 105 -4.62 27.91 -13.58
C PHE A 105 -5.91 28.24 -12.83
N ASP A 106 -6.96 27.44 -13.04
CA ASP A 106 -8.25 27.58 -12.38
C ASP A 106 -8.07 27.57 -10.85
N ARG A 107 -7.24 26.64 -10.34
CA ARG A 107 -6.98 26.51 -8.91
C ARG A 107 -6.20 27.69 -8.33
N ILE A 108 -5.22 28.23 -9.06
CA ILE A 108 -4.50 29.44 -8.65
C ILE A 108 -5.49 30.62 -8.58
N ASP A 109 -6.38 30.76 -9.54
CA ASP A 109 -7.40 31.82 -9.52
C ASP A 109 -8.39 31.67 -8.35
N GLU A 110 -8.82 30.44 -8.03
CA GLU A 110 -9.62 30.17 -6.83
C GLU A 110 -8.90 30.58 -5.53
N ILE A 111 -7.60 30.34 -5.43
CA ILE A 111 -6.78 30.79 -4.31
C ILE A 111 -6.73 32.32 -4.28
N GLY A 112 -6.58 32.96 -5.45
CA GLY A 112 -6.65 34.42 -5.57
C GLY A 112 -7.94 34.98 -5.01
N LEU A 113 -9.09 34.40 -5.38
CA LEU A 113 -10.40 34.78 -4.86
C LEU A 113 -10.51 34.59 -3.34
N GLN A 114 -9.97 33.51 -2.77
CA GLN A 114 -9.97 33.29 -1.32
C GLN A 114 -9.19 34.37 -0.54
N TYR A 115 -8.20 34.96 -1.19
CA TYR A 115 -7.35 35.99 -0.61
C TYR A 115 -7.67 37.39 -1.15
N ASP A 116 -8.78 37.60 -1.88
CA ASP A 116 -9.13 38.86 -2.54
C ASP A 116 -7.96 39.44 -3.36
N ILE A 117 -7.32 38.61 -4.19
CA ILE A 117 -6.24 38.97 -5.12
C ILE A 117 -6.62 38.49 -6.52
N ILE A 118 -6.38 39.34 -7.51
CA ILE A 118 -6.54 38.98 -8.93
C ILE A 118 -5.15 38.86 -9.54
N PHE A 119 -4.81 37.66 -10.01
CA PHE A 119 -3.58 37.37 -10.72
C PHE A 119 -3.71 37.77 -12.18
N LYS A 120 -2.67 38.39 -12.74
CA LYS A 120 -2.65 38.94 -14.10
C LYS A 120 -1.76 38.15 -15.05
N LYS A 121 -0.84 37.35 -14.52
CA LYS A 121 0.07 36.54 -15.32
C LYS A 121 -0.67 35.40 -16.01
N THR A 122 -0.26 35.12 -17.24
CA THR A 122 -0.94 34.19 -18.16
C THR A 122 -0.15 32.91 -18.43
N ASN A 123 1.12 32.83 -18.04
CA ASN A 123 1.89 31.59 -18.05
C ASN A 123 1.98 31.01 -16.62
N LEU A 124 2.11 29.69 -16.51
CA LEU A 124 1.95 28.97 -15.25
C LEU A 124 3.04 29.35 -14.24
N ALA A 125 4.30 29.38 -14.66
CA ALA A 125 5.43 29.72 -13.80
C ALA A 125 5.32 31.14 -13.23
N ASP A 126 5.10 32.14 -14.08
CA ASP A 126 4.95 33.52 -13.64
C ASP A 126 3.72 33.71 -12.73
N LYS A 127 2.65 32.94 -12.96
CA LYS A 127 1.44 33.03 -12.13
C LYS A 127 1.65 32.42 -10.75
N VAL A 128 2.41 31.33 -10.64
CA VAL A 128 2.86 30.78 -9.35
C VAL A 128 3.75 31.79 -8.62
N GLU A 129 4.69 32.41 -9.33
CA GLU A 129 5.54 33.48 -8.76
C GLU A 129 4.69 34.66 -8.27
N GLU A 130 3.77 35.16 -9.10
CA GLU A 130 2.87 36.26 -8.76
C GLU A 130 2.01 35.93 -7.54
N MET A 131 1.48 34.70 -7.46
CA MET A 131 0.71 34.23 -6.31
C MET A 131 1.52 34.30 -5.01
N ILE A 132 2.73 33.75 -4.99
CA ILE A 132 3.58 33.73 -3.79
C ILE A 132 3.98 35.16 -3.38
N LEU A 133 4.40 35.99 -4.35
CA LEU A 133 4.84 37.36 -4.10
C LEU A 133 3.70 38.24 -3.57
N LEU A 134 2.55 38.25 -4.24
CA LEU A 134 1.44 39.13 -3.87
C LEU A 134 0.83 38.74 -2.52
N LEU A 135 0.71 37.44 -2.21
CA LEU A 135 0.25 37.01 -0.90
C LEU A 135 1.24 37.43 0.19
N SER A 136 2.54 37.19 -0.01
CA SER A 136 3.55 37.59 0.98
C SER A 136 3.56 39.10 1.23
N GLN A 137 3.45 39.90 0.17
CA GLN A 137 3.37 41.36 0.26
C GLN A 137 2.10 41.85 0.94
N LYS A 138 0.92 41.30 0.58
CA LYS A 138 -0.37 41.69 1.17
C LYS A 138 -0.39 41.48 2.68
N TYR A 139 0.14 40.36 3.15
CA TYR A 139 0.15 40.01 4.57
C TYR A 139 1.44 40.41 5.30
N GLN A 140 2.40 41.03 4.61
CA GLN A 140 3.70 41.45 5.15
C GLN A 140 4.43 40.34 5.94
N THR A 141 4.29 39.11 5.48
CA THR A 141 4.87 37.92 6.12
C THR A 141 5.17 36.86 5.07
N GLN A 142 5.99 35.88 5.44
CA GLN A 142 6.23 34.71 4.61
C GLN A 142 4.96 33.86 4.49
N ILE A 143 4.77 33.14 3.39
CA ILE A 143 3.63 32.26 3.18
C ILE A 143 3.94 30.82 3.58
N VAL A 144 2.92 30.00 3.67
CA VAL A 144 3.03 28.54 3.83
C VAL A 144 2.47 27.88 2.58
N LEU A 145 3.21 26.95 1.99
CA LEU A 145 2.81 26.23 0.79
C LEU A 145 2.68 24.74 1.09
N LEU A 146 1.46 24.23 1.03
CA LEU A 146 1.12 22.84 1.30
C LEU A 146 0.57 22.21 0.02
N ILE A 147 1.23 21.16 -0.45
CA ILE A 147 0.88 20.44 -1.66
C ILE A 147 0.46 19.02 -1.29
N ASP A 148 -0.77 18.63 -1.59
CA ASP A 148 -1.28 17.28 -1.36
C ASP A 148 -1.50 16.50 -2.67
N GLU A 149 -1.29 15.19 -2.58
CA GLU A 149 -1.33 14.23 -3.70
C GLU A 149 -0.56 14.67 -4.96
N TYR A 150 0.64 15.25 -4.81
CA TYR A 150 1.42 15.82 -5.92
C TYR A 150 1.63 14.86 -7.10
N ASP A 151 1.62 13.57 -6.84
CA ASP A 151 1.89 12.50 -7.79
C ASP A 151 0.66 12.03 -8.56
N LYS A 152 -0.55 12.39 -8.12
CA LYS A 152 -1.80 11.93 -8.72
C LYS A 152 -1.94 12.25 -10.21
N PRO A 153 -1.58 13.45 -10.72
CA PRO A 153 -1.67 13.75 -12.14
C PRO A 153 -0.75 12.89 -13.02
N ILE A 154 0.19 12.16 -12.43
CA ILE A 154 1.06 11.23 -13.14
C ILE A 154 0.55 9.80 -12.94
N ILE A 155 0.26 9.41 -11.70
CA ILE A 155 -0.18 8.04 -11.35
C ILE A 155 -1.47 7.64 -12.08
N ASP A 156 -2.43 8.56 -12.21
CA ASP A 156 -3.73 8.28 -12.81
C ASP A 156 -3.68 8.02 -14.33
N PHE A 157 -2.49 8.15 -14.94
CA PHE A 157 -2.23 7.97 -16.38
C PHE A 157 -1.05 7.01 -16.65
N LEU A 158 -0.69 6.15 -15.69
CA LEU A 158 0.39 5.15 -15.85
C LEU A 158 -0.01 3.91 -16.66
N ASP A 159 -1.28 3.77 -17.04
CA ASP A 159 -1.71 2.69 -17.93
C ASP A 159 -1.12 2.90 -19.35
N ASP A 160 -0.83 1.80 -20.07
CA ASP A 160 -0.09 1.81 -21.35
C ASP A 160 -0.66 2.79 -22.41
N ASN A 161 -1.98 2.99 -22.41
CA ASN A 161 -2.65 3.86 -23.38
C ASN A 161 -2.58 5.36 -23.02
N GLU A 162 -2.14 5.70 -21.81
CA GLU A 162 -2.15 7.07 -21.26
C GLU A 162 -0.75 7.57 -20.85
N ILE A 163 0.31 6.78 -21.03
CA ILE A 163 1.66 7.10 -20.56
C ILE A 163 2.22 8.43 -21.11
N GLU A 164 1.87 8.80 -22.34
CA GLU A 164 2.27 10.09 -22.93
C GLU A 164 1.67 11.29 -22.16
N ILE A 165 0.46 11.12 -21.61
CA ILE A 165 -0.19 12.12 -20.76
C ILE A 165 0.57 12.24 -19.43
N ALA A 166 0.99 11.11 -18.84
CA ALA A 166 1.82 11.12 -17.63
C ALA A 166 3.16 11.86 -17.85
N ILE A 167 3.82 11.64 -18.99
CA ILE A 167 5.06 12.34 -19.37
C ILE A 167 4.81 13.85 -19.55
N LYS A 168 3.74 14.24 -20.25
CA LYS A 168 3.37 15.65 -20.42
C LYS A 168 3.05 16.32 -19.08
N ASN A 169 2.30 15.64 -18.21
CA ASN A 169 1.94 16.14 -16.89
C ASN A 169 3.18 16.33 -16.00
N ARG A 170 4.17 15.44 -16.09
CA ARG A 170 5.47 15.62 -15.41
C ARG A 170 6.18 16.91 -15.84
N GLU A 171 6.17 17.25 -17.13
CA GLU A 171 6.79 18.50 -17.60
C GLU A 171 6.02 19.75 -17.17
N ILE A 172 4.68 19.71 -17.19
CA ILE A 172 3.84 20.79 -16.64
C ILE A 172 4.13 21.00 -15.15
N MET A 173 4.29 19.90 -14.39
CA MET A 173 4.63 19.98 -12.97
C MET A 173 5.99 20.64 -12.74
N LYS A 174 7.02 20.34 -13.55
CA LYS A 174 8.31 21.04 -13.44
C LYS A 174 8.14 22.56 -13.60
N ILE A 175 7.32 22.99 -14.56
CA ILE A 175 7.01 24.42 -14.78
C ILE A 175 6.33 25.03 -13.55
N PHE A 176 5.38 24.30 -12.93
CA PHE A 176 4.70 24.74 -11.71
C PHE A 176 5.66 24.93 -10.52
N TYR A 177 6.61 24.02 -10.31
CA TYR A 177 7.51 24.06 -9.15
C TYR A 177 8.76 24.91 -9.35
N SER A 178 9.15 25.22 -10.59
CA SER A 178 10.39 25.95 -10.88
C SER A 178 10.55 27.30 -10.15
N PRO A 179 9.49 28.13 -9.93
CA PRO A 179 9.65 29.41 -9.26
C PRO A 179 9.90 29.29 -7.75
N ILE A 180 9.53 28.17 -7.12
CA ILE A 180 9.58 28.01 -5.66
C ILE A 180 11.00 28.18 -5.13
N LYS A 181 12.00 27.71 -5.89
CA LYS A 181 13.41 27.75 -5.47
C LYS A 181 13.96 29.18 -5.35
N SER A 182 13.56 30.10 -6.23
CA SER A 182 14.02 31.50 -6.19
C SER A 182 13.23 32.36 -5.20
N LEU A 183 12.13 31.82 -4.67
CA LEU A 183 11.19 32.52 -3.78
C LEU A 183 11.30 32.05 -2.32
N ASP A 184 12.40 31.38 -1.97
CA ASP A 184 12.66 30.84 -0.64
C ASP A 184 12.47 31.88 0.49
N LYS A 185 12.93 33.11 0.28
CA LYS A 185 12.78 34.21 1.23
C LYS A 185 11.32 34.57 1.55
N TYR A 186 10.37 34.24 0.66
CA TYR A 186 8.93 34.49 0.85
C TYR A 186 8.18 33.29 1.41
N ILE A 187 8.82 32.12 1.53
CA ILE A 187 8.18 30.88 1.96
C ILE A 187 8.72 30.54 3.36
N ARG A 188 7.80 30.42 4.32
CA ARG A 188 8.07 30.04 5.70
C ARG A 188 8.23 28.53 5.83
N PHE A 189 7.33 27.82 5.14
CA PHE A 189 7.18 26.38 5.25
C PHE A 189 6.61 25.82 3.96
N PHE A 190 7.23 24.76 3.46
CA PHE A 190 6.83 24.00 2.29
C PHE A 190 6.74 22.51 2.66
N LEU A 191 5.58 21.91 2.43
CA LEU A 191 5.41 20.46 2.52
C LEU A 191 4.68 19.94 1.29
N MET A 192 5.26 18.92 0.67
CA MET A 192 4.64 18.17 -0.41
C MET A 192 4.42 16.72 -0.01
N THR A 193 3.19 16.25 -0.15
CA THR A 193 2.78 14.87 0.16
C THR A 193 2.36 14.10 -1.09
N GLY A 194 2.63 12.80 -1.08
CA GLY A 194 2.23 11.87 -2.13
C GLY A 194 2.34 10.42 -1.71
N VAL A 195 2.19 9.51 -2.68
CA VAL A 195 2.39 8.07 -2.53
C VAL A 195 3.75 7.66 -3.08
N SER A 196 4.15 8.14 -4.26
CA SER A 196 5.41 7.80 -4.92
C SER A 196 6.43 8.94 -4.91
N LYS A 197 7.68 8.62 -5.20
CA LYS A 197 8.77 9.58 -5.43
C LYS A 197 9.35 9.40 -6.83
N PHE A 198 8.99 10.29 -7.76
CA PHE A 198 9.55 10.27 -9.13
C PHE A 198 11.04 10.68 -9.15
N THR A 199 11.82 10.15 -10.09
CA THR A 199 13.30 10.27 -10.16
C THR A 199 13.88 11.71 -10.14
N LYS A 200 15.19 11.84 -9.86
CA LYS A 200 15.94 13.12 -9.83
C LYS A 200 15.89 13.96 -11.12
N VAL A 201 15.53 13.39 -12.27
CA VAL A 201 15.37 14.11 -13.56
C VAL A 201 13.95 14.70 -13.70
N SER A 202 13.16 14.72 -12.62
CA SER A 202 11.75 15.13 -12.57
C SER A 202 11.57 16.47 -11.82
N ILE A 203 10.45 16.65 -11.14
CA ILE A 203 10.08 17.79 -10.29
C ILE A 203 11.14 18.07 -9.20
N PHE A 204 11.81 17.02 -8.70
CA PHE A 204 12.77 17.15 -7.60
C PHE A 204 14.09 17.83 -8.01
N SER A 205 14.39 18.00 -9.31
CA SER A 205 15.54 18.83 -9.73
C SER A 205 15.29 20.31 -9.42
N GLU A 206 14.05 20.76 -9.62
CA GLU A 206 13.62 22.11 -9.29
C GLU A 206 13.59 22.34 -7.76
N LEU A 207 13.35 21.26 -7.01
CA LEU A 207 13.22 21.27 -5.55
C LEU A 207 14.35 20.49 -4.86
N ASN A 208 15.59 20.71 -5.29
CA ASN A 208 16.76 19.94 -4.81
C ASN A 208 17.17 20.20 -3.35
N HIS A 209 16.47 21.10 -2.64
CA HIS A 209 16.68 21.43 -1.23
C HIS A 209 15.63 20.79 -0.30
N LEU A 210 14.70 19.98 -0.83
CA LEU A 210 13.72 19.26 0.00
C LEU A 210 14.38 18.19 0.84
N GLN A 211 14.09 18.19 2.13
CA GLN A 211 14.38 17.06 2.99
C GLN A 211 13.33 15.97 2.78
N ASP A 212 13.75 14.82 2.29
CA ASP A 212 12.89 13.65 2.14
C ASP A 212 12.65 13.01 3.50
N LEU A 213 11.43 13.17 4.00
CA LEU A 213 11.01 12.63 5.28
C LEU A 213 10.64 11.15 5.20
N THR A 214 10.51 10.54 4.02
CA THR A 214 9.89 9.22 3.84
C THR A 214 10.52 8.15 4.73
N LEU A 215 11.85 8.12 4.86
CA LEU A 215 12.60 7.18 5.72
C LEU A 215 13.35 7.90 6.85
N HIS A 216 12.96 9.13 7.15
CA HIS A 216 13.59 9.95 8.17
C HIS A 216 12.99 9.67 9.54
N ARG A 217 13.83 9.64 10.57
CA ARG A 217 13.44 9.31 11.95
C ARG A 217 12.27 10.16 12.50
N ILE A 218 12.21 11.42 12.09
CA ILE A 218 11.16 12.36 12.52
C ILE A 218 9.76 11.96 12.07
N SER A 219 9.65 11.19 10.98
CA SER A 219 8.38 10.84 10.35
C SER A 219 7.93 9.40 10.65
N GLU A 220 8.73 8.62 11.38
CA GLU A 220 8.49 7.20 11.68
C GLU A 220 7.05 6.96 12.17
N SER A 221 6.60 7.80 13.11
CA SER A 221 5.27 7.74 13.71
C SER A 221 4.45 9.02 13.50
N LEU A 222 4.88 9.92 12.62
CA LEU A 222 4.13 11.14 12.29
C LEU A 222 2.76 10.81 11.66
N LEU A 223 2.72 9.72 10.89
CA LEU A 223 1.52 9.16 10.28
C LEU A 223 1.37 7.70 10.70
N GLY A 224 0.13 7.18 10.66
CA GLY A 224 -0.17 5.89 11.25
C GLY A 224 -0.33 5.94 12.77
N TYR A 225 -0.83 4.85 13.36
CA TYR A 225 -0.94 4.72 14.82
C TYR A 225 0.13 3.78 15.32
N THR A 226 0.78 4.12 16.42
CA THR A 226 1.66 3.22 17.18
C THR A 226 0.82 2.28 18.05
N GLU A 227 1.43 1.22 18.55
CA GLU A 227 0.79 0.31 19.51
C GLU A 227 0.29 1.05 20.76
N LYS A 228 1.09 2.00 21.25
CA LYS A 228 0.77 2.80 22.45
C LYS A 228 -0.43 3.71 22.21
N GLU A 229 -0.46 4.40 21.06
CA GLU A 229 -1.57 5.27 20.69
C GLU A 229 -2.86 4.47 20.49
N LEU A 230 -2.79 3.32 19.81
CA LEU A 230 -3.94 2.45 19.62
C LEU A 230 -4.55 2.04 20.97
N HIS A 231 -3.71 1.62 21.92
CA HIS A 231 -4.16 1.21 23.25
C HIS A 231 -4.65 2.35 24.13
N HIS A 232 -4.23 3.58 23.86
CA HIS A 232 -4.66 4.75 24.60
C HIS A 232 -5.99 5.28 24.06
N TYR A 233 -6.02 5.69 22.78
CA TYR A 233 -7.15 6.38 22.17
C TYR A 233 -8.33 5.44 21.85
N PHE A 234 -8.08 4.15 21.60
CA PHE A 234 -9.14 3.19 21.24
C PHE A 234 -9.43 2.18 22.34
N LYS A 235 -9.02 2.46 23.59
CA LYS A 235 -9.22 1.56 24.74
C LYS A 235 -10.68 1.12 24.90
N ASN A 236 -11.60 2.08 24.82
CA ASN A 236 -13.03 1.83 25.04
C ASN A 236 -13.61 0.95 23.92
N TYR A 237 -13.22 1.19 22.67
CA TYR A 237 -13.58 0.34 21.54
C TYR A 237 -13.03 -1.08 21.68
N ILE A 238 -11.75 -1.24 22.02
CA ILE A 238 -11.13 -2.57 22.21
C ILE A 238 -11.84 -3.35 23.31
N ASN A 239 -12.14 -2.71 24.45
CA ASN A 239 -12.87 -3.34 25.55
C ASN A 239 -14.30 -3.74 25.14
N PHE A 240 -14.99 -2.86 24.42
CA PHE A 240 -16.34 -3.11 23.93
C PHE A 240 -16.38 -4.30 22.98
N ILE A 241 -15.50 -4.35 21.97
CA ILE A 241 -15.40 -5.44 20.99
C ILE A 241 -15.01 -6.76 21.66
N ALA A 242 -14.07 -6.73 22.62
CA ALA A 242 -13.66 -7.91 23.37
C ALA A 242 -14.84 -8.55 24.13
N ASN A 243 -15.66 -7.72 24.78
CA ASN A 243 -16.87 -8.16 25.48
C ASN A 243 -17.93 -8.67 24.49
N GLU A 244 -18.18 -7.95 23.40
CA GLU A 244 -19.18 -8.33 22.39
C GLU A 244 -18.86 -9.69 21.75
N LYS A 245 -17.58 -9.94 21.43
CA LYS A 245 -17.13 -11.19 20.80
C LYS A 245 -16.77 -12.31 21.79
N ASN A 246 -16.80 -12.04 23.09
CA ASN A 246 -16.34 -12.96 24.14
C ASN A 246 -14.90 -13.45 23.91
N ILE A 247 -13.98 -12.54 23.56
CA ILE A 247 -12.56 -12.82 23.30
C ILE A 247 -11.71 -12.08 24.34
N PRO A 248 -10.69 -12.72 24.96
CA PRO A 248 -9.77 -12.02 25.84
C PRO A 248 -9.10 -10.82 25.14
N ILE A 249 -9.01 -9.67 25.82
CA ILE A 249 -8.43 -8.43 25.24
C ILE A 249 -7.04 -8.66 24.66
N ILE A 250 -6.21 -9.49 25.30
CA ILE A 250 -4.86 -9.83 24.83
C ILE A 250 -4.91 -10.54 23.47
N GLU A 251 -5.84 -11.47 23.28
CA GLU A 251 -6.02 -12.18 22.01
C GLU A 251 -6.58 -11.25 20.92
N LEU A 252 -7.53 -10.39 21.28
CA LEU A 252 -8.08 -9.39 20.34
C LEU A 252 -6.98 -8.44 19.85
N LYS A 253 -6.16 -7.90 20.75
CA LYS A 253 -5.03 -7.02 20.41
C LYS A 253 -4.02 -7.72 19.50
N LYS A 254 -3.71 -8.99 19.76
CA LYS A 254 -2.85 -9.80 18.89
C LYS A 254 -3.44 -9.93 17.48
N LYS A 255 -4.74 -10.22 17.36
CA LYS A 255 -5.42 -10.29 16.05
C LYS A 255 -5.44 -8.94 15.33
N ILE A 256 -5.71 -7.83 16.03
CA ILE A 256 -5.65 -6.47 15.46
C ILE A 256 -4.24 -6.17 14.94
N LYS A 257 -3.20 -6.57 15.69
CA LYS A 257 -1.81 -6.41 15.26
C LYS A 257 -1.49 -7.21 14.00
N GLU A 258 -1.85 -8.49 13.97
CA GLU A 258 -1.64 -9.37 12.80
C GLU A 258 -2.36 -8.85 11.54
N TRP A 259 -3.56 -8.28 11.70
CA TRP A 259 -4.35 -7.79 10.58
C TRP A 259 -3.93 -6.41 10.09
N TYR A 260 -3.59 -5.49 10.98
CA TYR A 260 -3.54 -4.06 10.65
C TYR A 260 -2.22 -3.37 10.98
N ASN A 261 -1.31 -3.99 11.74
CA ASN A 261 0.04 -3.46 12.02
C ASN A 261 1.08 -4.10 11.11
N GLY A 262 2.13 -3.35 10.78
CA GLY A 262 3.35 -3.92 10.23
C GLY A 262 4.09 -2.98 9.29
N TYR A 263 3.50 -1.85 8.94
CA TYR A 263 4.17 -0.83 8.14
C TYR A 263 5.34 -0.22 8.91
N ASN A 264 6.54 -0.34 8.34
CA ASN A 264 7.78 0.21 8.87
C ASN A 264 8.44 1.13 7.82
N PHE A 265 8.79 2.34 8.26
CA PHE A 265 9.42 3.36 7.43
C PHE A 265 10.83 3.70 7.96
N ARG A 266 11.62 2.65 8.23
CA ARG A 266 12.95 2.71 8.88
C ARG A 266 12.89 3.13 10.35
N GLY A 267 11.79 2.79 11.01
CA GLY A 267 11.57 3.10 12.42
C GLY A 267 11.75 1.92 13.35
N LYS A 268 11.87 2.23 14.65
CA LYS A 268 12.01 1.19 15.69
C LYS A 268 10.75 0.36 15.89
N GLU A 269 9.59 0.96 15.63
CA GLU A 269 8.29 0.31 15.78
C GLU A 269 7.50 0.45 14.47
N SER A 270 6.76 -0.60 14.11
CA SER A 270 5.79 -0.54 13.02
C SER A 270 4.51 0.17 13.45
N VAL A 271 3.82 0.75 12.48
CA VAL A 271 2.55 1.46 12.68
C VAL A 271 1.37 0.74 12.03
N TYR A 272 0.20 0.97 12.60
CA TYR A 272 -1.09 0.59 12.07
C TYR A 272 -1.56 1.58 11.00
N ASN A 273 -2.24 1.08 9.97
CA ASN A 273 -2.97 1.95 9.04
C ASN A 273 -4.19 2.58 9.74
N PRO A 274 -4.32 3.93 9.77
CA PRO A 274 -5.42 4.60 10.45
C PRO A 274 -6.79 4.23 9.90
N PHE A 275 -6.93 4.18 8.57
CA PHE A 275 -8.22 3.89 7.93
C PHE A 275 -8.68 2.47 8.25
N SER A 276 -7.78 1.47 8.20
CA SER A 276 -8.12 0.09 8.56
C SER A 276 -8.55 -0.03 10.02
N ILE A 277 -7.85 0.63 10.94
CA ILE A 277 -8.23 0.65 12.37
C ILE A 277 -9.59 1.30 12.55
N LEU A 278 -9.83 2.48 11.97
CA LEU A 278 -11.10 3.18 12.15
C LEU A 278 -12.29 2.36 11.62
N ASN A 279 -12.17 1.74 10.45
CA ASN A 279 -13.22 0.88 9.92
C ASN A 279 -13.40 -0.40 10.75
N PHE A 280 -12.32 -1.05 11.20
CA PHE A 280 -12.41 -2.18 12.11
C PHE A 280 -13.14 -1.82 13.41
N MET A 281 -12.88 -0.65 13.99
CA MET A 281 -13.55 -0.21 15.22
C MET A 281 -15.05 0.07 15.01
N SER A 282 -15.43 0.55 13.81
CA SER A 282 -16.81 0.79 13.42
C SER A 282 -17.58 -0.50 13.14
N ASP A 283 -17.04 -1.33 12.25
CA ASP A 283 -17.71 -2.53 11.76
C ASP A 283 -17.61 -3.68 12.75
N ARG A 284 -16.52 -3.70 13.52
CA ARG A 284 -16.16 -4.74 14.49
C ARG A 284 -15.91 -6.10 13.84
N GLU A 285 -15.52 -6.11 12.56
CA GLU A 285 -15.17 -7.32 11.82
C GLU A 285 -13.80 -7.20 11.19
N PHE A 286 -13.07 -8.32 11.13
CA PHE A 286 -11.77 -8.35 10.45
C PHE A 286 -11.98 -8.43 8.93
N ASN A 287 -11.61 -7.37 8.23
CA ASN A 287 -11.74 -7.28 6.78
C ASN A 287 -10.60 -6.45 6.13
N ASN A 288 -10.56 -6.45 4.80
CA ASN A 288 -9.58 -5.76 3.97
C ASN A 288 -10.01 -4.31 3.65
N TYR A 289 -10.09 -3.46 4.66
CA TYR A 289 -10.53 -2.06 4.56
C TYR A 289 -9.66 -1.16 3.70
N TRP A 290 -8.33 -1.27 3.84
CA TRP A 290 -7.36 -0.42 3.14
C TRP A 290 -7.51 -0.49 1.62
N PHE A 291 -7.99 -1.63 1.12
CA PHE A 291 -7.88 -2.03 -0.27
C PHE A 291 -9.08 -1.69 -1.16
N GLU A 292 -10.25 -1.35 -0.58
CA GLU A 292 -11.48 -1.13 -1.35
C GLU A 292 -11.45 0.08 -2.32
N THR A 293 -10.37 0.89 -2.33
CA THR A 293 -10.24 2.01 -3.28
C THR A 293 -8.84 2.11 -3.89
N GLY A 294 -8.76 1.98 -5.22
CA GLY A 294 -7.67 2.57 -6.01
C GLY A 294 -6.39 1.77 -6.16
N THR A 295 -6.45 0.43 -6.13
CA THR A 295 -5.32 -0.39 -6.61
C THR A 295 -5.09 -0.10 -8.09
N PRO A 296 -3.88 0.35 -8.50
CA PRO A 296 -3.60 0.58 -9.91
C PRO A 296 -3.70 -0.73 -10.68
N THR A 297 -4.60 -0.80 -11.66
CA THR A 297 -4.74 -1.90 -12.61
C THR A 297 -3.40 -2.22 -13.27
N PHE A 298 -2.65 -1.18 -13.62
CA PHE A 298 -1.27 -1.28 -14.08
C PHE A 298 -0.38 -2.18 -13.21
N LEU A 299 -0.39 -2.01 -11.88
CA LEU A 299 0.52 -2.75 -11.00
C LEU A 299 0.21 -4.25 -11.01
N VAL A 300 -1.08 -4.60 -10.93
CA VAL A 300 -1.51 -6.01 -10.96
C VAL A 300 -1.20 -6.63 -12.32
N LYS A 301 -1.40 -5.87 -13.41
CA LYS A 301 -1.07 -6.29 -14.77
C LYS A 301 0.43 -6.56 -14.93
N VAL A 302 1.29 -5.63 -14.50
CA VAL A 302 2.76 -5.77 -14.55
C VAL A 302 3.22 -7.00 -13.79
N LEU A 303 2.74 -7.21 -12.56
CA LEU A 303 3.13 -8.37 -11.78
C LEU A 303 2.67 -9.68 -12.42
N THR A 304 1.46 -9.69 -12.98
CA THR A 304 0.90 -10.87 -13.66
C THR A 304 1.70 -11.23 -14.92
N GLU A 305 2.01 -10.23 -15.76
CA GLU A 305 2.76 -10.41 -17.01
C GLU A 305 4.20 -10.86 -16.78
N ASN A 306 4.80 -10.48 -15.65
CA ASN A 306 6.15 -10.87 -15.26
C ASN A 306 6.20 -12.13 -14.36
N TYR A 307 5.06 -12.79 -14.09
CA TYR A 307 4.98 -13.97 -13.23
C TYR A 307 5.43 -13.73 -11.78
N LEU A 308 5.24 -12.52 -11.27
CA LEU A 308 5.66 -12.08 -9.94
C LEU A 308 4.48 -12.16 -8.97
N PHE A 309 4.28 -13.34 -8.38
CA PHE A 309 3.19 -13.61 -7.44
C PHE A 309 3.67 -13.81 -6.00
N ASP A 310 4.93 -14.21 -5.79
CA ASP A 310 5.56 -14.24 -4.48
C ASP A 310 6.49 -13.04 -4.33
N VAL A 311 5.98 -12.00 -3.67
CA VAL A 311 6.73 -10.78 -3.35
C VAL A 311 7.00 -10.67 -1.84
N ASP A 312 6.78 -11.76 -1.10
CA ASP A 312 7.08 -11.85 0.32
C ASP A 312 8.56 -12.23 0.48
N ASN A 313 9.36 -11.39 1.15
CA ASN A 313 10.80 -11.56 1.35
C ASN A 313 11.71 -11.19 0.16
N ILE A 314 11.58 -9.97 -0.37
CA ILE A 314 12.49 -9.42 -1.38
C ILE A 314 13.63 -8.66 -0.69
N ASN A 315 14.88 -8.97 -1.05
CA ASN A 315 16.04 -8.21 -0.56
C ASN A 315 16.35 -7.05 -1.52
N ILE A 316 16.49 -5.85 -0.98
CA ILE A 316 16.76 -4.64 -1.77
C ILE A 316 17.72 -3.70 -1.06
N ASP A 317 18.52 -2.98 -1.84
CA ASP A 317 19.27 -1.81 -1.37
C ASP A 317 18.29 -0.64 -1.15
N LEU A 318 18.34 -0.03 0.03
CA LEU A 318 17.50 1.11 0.41
C LEU A 318 17.60 2.28 -0.60
N LEU A 319 18.73 2.46 -1.28
CA LEU A 319 18.92 3.48 -2.30
C LEU A 319 18.03 3.24 -3.53
N SER A 320 17.74 1.98 -3.87
CA SER A 320 16.88 1.62 -5.00
C SER A 320 15.44 2.06 -4.79
N LEU A 321 14.98 2.11 -3.53
CA LEU A 321 13.64 2.59 -3.16
C LEU A 321 13.44 4.11 -3.35
N GLY A 322 14.53 4.85 -3.57
CA GLY A 322 14.57 6.31 -3.57
C GLY A 322 14.11 6.98 -4.87
N SER A 323 13.82 6.25 -5.95
CA SER A 323 13.44 6.86 -7.22
C SER A 323 12.67 5.96 -8.16
N PHE A 324 11.49 6.42 -8.60
CA PHE A 324 10.64 5.78 -9.59
C PHE A 324 10.81 6.43 -10.98
N ASP A 325 11.27 5.67 -11.98
CA ASP A 325 11.34 6.12 -13.38
C ASP A 325 10.09 5.65 -14.14
N ILE A 326 9.37 6.59 -14.76
CA ILE A 326 8.18 6.29 -15.56
C ILE A 326 8.56 5.44 -16.79
N GLN A 327 9.79 5.58 -17.30
CA GLN A 327 10.25 4.84 -18.47
C GLN A 327 10.86 3.47 -18.14
N ASN A 328 11.25 3.25 -16.88
CA ASN A 328 11.80 1.98 -16.42
C ASN A 328 11.33 1.70 -14.99
N ILE A 329 10.14 1.11 -14.91
CA ILE A 329 9.41 0.94 -13.65
C ILE A 329 9.99 -0.25 -12.87
N ASP A 330 10.68 0.04 -11.77
CA ASP A 330 10.97 -0.96 -10.74
C ASP A 330 9.70 -1.25 -9.92
N TYR A 331 9.08 -2.39 -10.18
CA TYR A 331 7.86 -2.82 -9.52
C TYR A 331 8.02 -3.01 -8.00
N VAL A 332 9.22 -3.37 -7.50
CA VAL A 332 9.46 -3.52 -6.05
C VAL A 332 9.36 -2.15 -5.38
N THR A 333 9.96 -1.14 -6.00
CA THR A 333 9.86 0.25 -5.56
C THR A 333 8.41 0.75 -5.59
N VAL A 334 7.63 0.41 -6.63
CA VAL A 334 6.20 0.74 -6.68
C VAL A 334 5.43 0.08 -5.55
N LEU A 335 5.63 -1.22 -5.35
CA LEU A 335 4.97 -1.99 -4.31
C LEU A 335 5.25 -1.41 -2.92
N PHE A 336 6.48 -1.00 -2.66
CA PHE A 336 6.86 -0.32 -1.41
C PHE A 336 6.17 1.04 -1.28
N GLN A 337 6.31 1.92 -2.28
CA GLN A 337 5.79 3.29 -2.24
C GLN A 337 4.25 3.32 -2.13
N THR A 338 3.58 2.37 -2.79
CA THR A 338 2.11 2.24 -2.74
C THR A 338 1.61 1.52 -1.48
N GLY A 339 2.49 0.92 -0.69
CA GLY A 339 2.16 0.30 0.60
C GLY A 339 1.77 -1.17 0.55
N TYR A 340 2.04 -1.86 -0.56
CA TYR A 340 1.91 -3.31 -0.63
C TYR A 340 3.07 -4.04 0.04
N LEU A 341 4.26 -3.44 0.01
CA LEU A 341 5.44 -3.92 0.72
C LEU A 341 5.93 -2.90 1.74
N THR A 342 6.64 -3.39 2.74
CA THR A 342 7.25 -2.58 3.79
C THR A 342 8.56 -3.21 4.27
N LEU A 343 9.38 -2.44 4.97
CA LEU A 343 10.63 -2.93 5.56
C LEU A 343 10.32 -3.94 6.67
N LYS A 344 10.94 -5.11 6.60
CA LYS A 344 10.80 -6.19 7.60
C LYS A 344 12.01 -6.26 8.52
N GLU A 345 13.18 -6.41 7.93
CA GLU A 345 14.42 -6.59 8.66
C GLU A 345 15.57 -5.93 7.89
N GLN A 346 16.53 -5.38 8.63
CA GLN A 346 17.80 -4.94 8.09
C GLN A 346 18.75 -6.15 8.09
N ILE A 347 19.18 -6.58 6.91
CA ILE A 347 20.05 -7.75 6.78
C ILE A 347 21.50 -7.33 7.04
N GLU A 348 21.99 -6.38 6.24
CA GLU A 348 23.37 -5.91 6.31
C GLU A 348 23.48 -4.52 5.69
N PHE A 349 24.15 -3.57 6.36
CA PHE A 349 24.29 -2.19 5.89
C PHE A 349 22.96 -1.57 5.40
N ASP A 350 22.87 -1.17 4.13
CA ASP A 350 21.67 -0.60 3.52
C ASP A 350 20.81 -1.65 2.79
N ILE A 351 21.06 -2.95 2.99
CA ILE A 351 20.25 -4.05 2.46
C ILE A 351 19.14 -4.41 3.44
N PHE A 352 17.90 -4.34 2.96
CA PHE A 352 16.70 -4.65 3.72
C PHE A 352 15.90 -5.75 3.06
N ASN A 353 15.23 -6.54 3.91
CA ASN A 353 14.16 -7.41 3.49
C ASN A 353 12.83 -6.64 3.42
N LEU A 354 12.09 -6.83 2.34
CA LEU A 354 10.74 -6.34 2.13
C LEU A 354 9.74 -7.49 2.15
N GLY A 355 8.56 -7.23 2.71
CA GLY A 355 7.44 -8.16 2.68
C GLY A 355 6.11 -7.45 2.90
N TYR A 356 5.01 -8.20 2.84
CA TYR A 356 3.68 -7.63 3.08
C TYR A 356 3.60 -7.05 4.50
N PRO A 357 3.06 -5.84 4.71
CA PRO A 357 2.99 -5.25 6.05
C PRO A 357 2.20 -6.15 7.01
N ASN A 358 1.04 -6.63 6.59
CA ASN A 358 0.08 -7.31 7.46
C ASN A 358 -0.82 -8.28 6.66
N GLN A 359 -1.70 -8.99 7.37
CA GLN A 359 -2.60 -9.97 6.78
C GLN A 359 -3.62 -9.33 5.81
N GLU A 360 -4.10 -8.12 6.11
CA GLU A 360 -5.04 -7.39 5.25
C GLU A 360 -4.45 -7.19 3.85
N VAL A 361 -3.26 -6.62 3.77
CA VAL A 361 -2.61 -6.27 2.49
C VAL A 361 -2.23 -7.54 1.73
N LYS A 362 -1.67 -8.53 2.43
CA LYS A 362 -1.33 -9.85 1.83
C LYS A 362 -2.56 -10.50 1.21
N ASN A 363 -3.65 -10.63 1.98
CA ASN A 363 -4.89 -11.23 1.49
C ASN A 363 -5.47 -10.49 0.29
N ALA A 364 -5.44 -9.17 0.33
CA ALA A 364 -6.02 -8.35 -0.71
C ALA A 364 -5.21 -8.45 -2.01
N MET A 365 -3.88 -8.37 -1.93
CA MET A 365 -3.00 -8.49 -3.09
C MET A 365 -3.13 -9.86 -3.77
N LEU A 366 -3.08 -10.94 -2.99
CA LEU A 366 -3.22 -12.30 -3.51
C LEU A 366 -4.58 -12.51 -4.21
N LYS A 367 -5.66 -11.91 -3.68
CA LYS A 367 -6.99 -11.94 -4.33
C LYS A 367 -6.99 -11.23 -5.68
N LEU A 368 -6.33 -10.07 -5.80
CA LEU A 368 -6.26 -9.36 -7.08
C LEU A 368 -5.44 -10.11 -8.12
N LEU A 369 -4.26 -10.58 -7.74
CA LEU A 369 -3.45 -11.41 -8.63
C LEU A 369 -4.25 -12.61 -9.10
N LEU A 370 -4.93 -13.32 -8.19
CA LEU A 370 -5.74 -14.48 -8.57
C LEU A 370 -6.85 -14.10 -9.57
N ASN A 371 -7.56 -13.00 -9.35
CA ASN A 371 -8.59 -12.53 -10.27
C ASN A 371 -8.00 -12.14 -11.64
N GLU A 372 -6.81 -11.53 -11.68
CA GLU A 372 -6.13 -11.13 -12.91
C GLU A 372 -5.62 -12.34 -13.71
N TYR A 373 -4.95 -13.30 -13.05
CA TYR A 373 -4.48 -14.56 -13.66
C TYR A 373 -5.61 -15.39 -14.29
N THR A 374 -6.81 -15.27 -13.73
CA THR A 374 -7.99 -16.04 -14.15
C THR A 374 -8.94 -15.24 -15.04
N LYS A 375 -8.63 -13.96 -15.32
CA LYS A 375 -9.47 -13.01 -16.07
C LYS A 375 -10.94 -13.01 -15.65
N ASN A 376 -11.19 -13.17 -14.35
CA ASN A 376 -12.53 -13.29 -13.80
C ASN A 376 -12.94 -11.95 -13.17
N THR A 377 -13.90 -11.25 -13.80
CA THR A 377 -14.44 -9.97 -13.31
C THR A 377 -15.36 -10.13 -12.11
N ASN A 378 -15.92 -11.33 -11.94
CA ASN A 378 -16.67 -11.69 -10.75
C ASN A 378 -15.71 -12.31 -9.76
N SER A 379 -15.57 -11.65 -8.59
CA SER A 379 -14.82 -12.10 -7.43
C SER A 379 -14.78 -13.62 -7.41
N PHE A 380 -13.60 -14.23 -7.39
CA PHE A 380 -13.53 -15.63 -7.01
C PHE A 380 -14.37 -15.80 -5.76
N SER A 381 -15.49 -16.49 -5.93
CA SER A 381 -16.47 -16.60 -4.88
C SER A 381 -15.73 -17.39 -3.79
N SER A 382 -15.60 -16.78 -2.61
CA SER A 382 -15.21 -17.46 -1.37
C SER A 382 -15.65 -18.94 -1.34
N PRO A 383 -16.85 -19.34 -1.85
CA PRO A 383 -17.22 -20.73 -2.11
C PRO A 383 -16.19 -21.68 -2.74
N LEU A 384 -15.56 -21.37 -3.89
CA LEU A 384 -14.70 -22.34 -4.59
C LEU A 384 -13.39 -22.56 -3.82
N ILE A 385 -12.82 -21.46 -3.33
CA ILE A 385 -11.65 -21.46 -2.45
C ILE A 385 -11.97 -22.27 -1.17
N ILE A 386 -13.10 -22.00 -0.50
CA ILE A 386 -13.54 -22.77 0.68
C ILE A 386 -13.75 -24.26 0.38
N LYS A 387 -14.28 -24.60 -0.80
CA LYS A 387 -14.44 -26.01 -1.24
C LYS A 387 -13.09 -26.69 -1.40
N LEU A 388 -12.12 -26.03 -2.03
CA LEU A 388 -10.74 -26.53 -2.13
C LEU A 388 -10.13 -26.70 -0.73
N LYS A 389 -10.35 -25.76 0.18
CA LYS A 389 -9.88 -25.91 1.56
C LYS A 389 -10.37 -27.21 2.19
N LYS A 390 -11.68 -27.44 2.08
CA LYS A 390 -12.37 -28.59 2.66
C LYS A 390 -11.93 -29.89 2.01
N SER A 391 -11.63 -29.93 0.71
CA SER A 391 -11.13 -31.15 0.06
C SER A 391 -9.74 -31.52 0.59
N PHE A 392 -8.82 -30.56 0.73
CA PHE A 392 -7.50 -30.79 1.35
C PHE A 392 -7.58 -31.24 2.81
N GLU A 393 -8.49 -30.65 3.59
CA GLU A 393 -8.76 -31.05 4.99
C GLU A 393 -9.32 -32.48 5.12
N LYS A 394 -10.04 -32.94 4.09
CA LYS A 394 -10.67 -34.27 4.02
C LYS A 394 -9.86 -35.30 3.24
N GLU A 395 -8.74 -34.90 2.63
CA GLU A 395 -7.93 -35.74 1.74
C GLU A 395 -8.73 -36.27 0.52
N ASP A 396 -9.67 -35.46 0.03
CA ASP A 396 -10.55 -35.77 -1.11
C ASP A 396 -9.89 -35.35 -2.43
N PHE A 397 -9.01 -36.21 -2.96
CA PHE A 397 -8.20 -35.92 -4.14
C PHE A 397 -9.03 -35.70 -5.42
N GLU A 398 -10.11 -36.46 -5.61
CA GLU A 398 -10.99 -36.30 -6.77
C GLU A 398 -11.67 -34.93 -6.78
N ALA A 399 -12.16 -34.48 -5.63
CA ALA A 399 -12.70 -33.13 -5.49
C ALA A 399 -11.63 -32.05 -5.71
N MET A 400 -10.38 -32.28 -5.26
CA MET A 400 -9.26 -31.34 -5.52
C MET A 400 -9.04 -31.15 -7.03
N ILE A 401 -8.90 -32.25 -7.78
CA ILE A 401 -8.65 -32.22 -9.23
C ILE A 401 -9.81 -31.59 -9.98
N THR A 402 -11.05 -31.92 -9.60
CA THR A 402 -12.25 -31.32 -10.20
C THR A 402 -12.28 -29.80 -10.01
N LEU A 403 -11.95 -29.33 -8.81
CA LEU A 403 -11.92 -27.90 -8.51
C LEU A 403 -10.77 -27.18 -9.20
N PHE A 404 -9.59 -27.81 -9.34
CA PHE A 404 -8.50 -27.28 -10.16
C PHE A 404 -8.87 -27.15 -11.63
N ASN A 405 -9.48 -28.18 -12.24
CA ASN A 405 -9.97 -28.09 -13.62
C ASN A 405 -11.00 -26.97 -13.79
N SER A 406 -11.86 -26.74 -12.80
CA SER A 406 -12.78 -25.60 -12.79
C SER A 406 -12.07 -24.24 -12.72
N LEU A 407 -10.92 -24.14 -12.02
CA LEU A 407 -10.07 -22.94 -12.02
C LEU A 407 -9.43 -22.72 -13.39
N PHE A 408 -8.83 -23.77 -13.94
CA PHE A 408 -8.03 -23.71 -15.17
C PHE A 408 -8.86 -23.46 -16.43
N ALA A 409 -10.09 -23.98 -16.47
CA ALA A 409 -11.02 -23.75 -17.58
C ALA A 409 -11.29 -22.26 -17.85
N LYS A 410 -11.08 -21.38 -16.86
CA LYS A 410 -11.31 -19.94 -16.97
C LYS A 410 -10.14 -19.16 -17.61
N ILE A 411 -8.97 -19.78 -17.77
CA ILE A 411 -7.79 -19.11 -18.34
C ILE A 411 -8.01 -18.88 -19.86
N PRO A 412 -7.77 -17.67 -20.41
CA PRO A 412 -7.87 -17.43 -21.85
C PRO A 412 -6.95 -18.31 -22.70
N TYR A 413 -7.40 -18.68 -23.91
CA TYR A 413 -6.64 -19.60 -24.79
C TYR A 413 -5.32 -19.01 -25.31
N GLN A 414 -5.26 -17.70 -25.58
CA GLN A 414 -4.06 -17.06 -26.14
C GLN A 414 -2.88 -17.05 -25.15
N ILE A 415 -3.17 -16.88 -23.87
CA ILE A 415 -2.20 -16.94 -22.77
C ILE A 415 -1.62 -18.37 -22.62
N PHE A 416 -2.40 -19.35 -23.04
CA PHE A 416 -2.13 -20.77 -22.86
C PHE A 416 -0.99 -21.31 -23.73
N GLN A 417 -0.61 -20.63 -24.83
CA GLN A 417 0.32 -21.20 -25.80
C GLN A 417 1.81 -21.02 -25.46
N THR A 418 2.17 -20.04 -24.62
CA THR A 418 3.58 -19.63 -24.41
C THR A 418 4.11 -19.81 -22.99
N HIS A 419 3.28 -19.74 -21.93
CA HIS A 419 3.73 -19.74 -20.52
C HIS A 419 2.84 -20.58 -19.59
N LEU A 420 2.39 -21.72 -20.12
CA LEU A 420 1.37 -22.59 -19.58
C LEU A 420 1.68 -23.08 -18.14
N GLU A 421 2.93 -23.45 -17.86
CA GLU A 421 3.39 -23.95 -16.56
C GLU A 421 3.41 -22.84 -15.49
N SER A 422 3.95 -21.66 -15.82
CA SER A 422 4.01 -20.51 -14.91
C SER A 422 2.62 -20.02 -14.46
N TYR A 423 1.62 -20.07 -15.36
CA TYR A 423 0.23 -19.74 -15.01
C TYR A 423 -0.38 -20.75 -14.02
N TYR A 424 -0.13 -22.05 -14.21
CA TYR A 424 -0.59 -23.06 -13.26
C TYR A 424 0.04 -22.89 -11.89
N HIS A 425 1.36 -22.73 -11.82
CA HIS A 425 2.07 -22.48 -10.58
C HIS A 425 1.50 -21.25 -9.86
N SER A 426 1.31 -20.14 -10.57
CA SER A 426 0.77 -18.88 -10.03
C SER A 426 -0.62 -19.08 -9.41
N ILE A 427 -1.57 -19.64 -10.15
CA ILE A 427 -2.97 -19.81 -9.69
C ILE A 427 -3.03 -20.69 -8.45
N ILE A 428 -2.23 -21.77 -8.45
CA ILE A 428 -2.26 -22.77 -7.39
C ILE A 428 -1.61 -22.20 -6.12
N PHE A 429 -0.44 -21.57 -6.25
CA PHE A 429 0.18 -20.86 -5.14
C PHE A 429 -0.75 -19.81 -4.55
N LEU A 430 -1.29 -18.90 -5.37
CA LEU A 430 -2.20 -17.86 -4.93
C LEU A 430 -3.42 -18.44 -4.21
N THR A 431 -4.00 -19.52 -4.73
CA THR A 431 -5.14 -20.21 -4.13
C THR A 431 -4.80 -20.78 -2.75
N PHE A 432 -3.66 -21.47 -2.59
CA PHE A 432 -3.31 -22.08 -1.31
C PHE A 432 -2.81 -21.08 -0.28
N THR A 433 -2.06 -20.06 -0.69
CA THR A 433 -1.65 -18.98 0.20
C THR A 433 -2.87 -18.23 0.75
N LEU A 434 -3.90 -17.99 -0.06
CA LEU A 434 -5.17 -17.42 0.39
C LEU A 434 -5.94 -18.31 1.37
N LEU A 435 -5.74 -19.63 1.34
CA LEU A 435 -6.42 -20.58 2.21
C LEU A 435 -5.88 -20.64 3.63
N GLY A 436 -4.78 -19.93 3.90
CA GLY A 436 -4.07 -20.00 5.18
C GLY A 436 -3.43 -21.37 5.40
N TYR A 437 -3.33 -22.19 4.34
CA TYR A 437 -2.39 -23.29 4.33
C TYR A 437 -1.01 -22.69 4.09
N TYR A 438 -0.01 -23.25 4.78
CA TYR A 438 1.36 -22.88 4.49
C TYR A 438 1.68 -23.47 3.11
N ALA A 439 1.61 -22.60 2.12
CA ALA A 439 1.89 -22.88 0.73
C ALA A 439 3.28 -22.34 0.42
N GLU A 440 4.23 -23.22 0.09
CA GLU A 440 5.50 -22.80 -0.47
C GLU A 440 5.46 -23.08 -1.98
N ALA A 441 5.72 -22.07 -2.81
CA ALA A 441 6.00 -22.24 -4.24
C ALA A 441 7.49 -22.08 -4.49
N GLU A 442 7.98 -22.73 -5.55
CA GLU A 442 9.38 -22.65 -5.96
C GLU A 442 10.35 -23.03 -4.84
N VAL A 443 10.01 -24.03 -4.02
CA VAL A 443 10.85 -24.41 -2.89
C VAL A 443 12.18 -24.93 -3.42
N SER A 444 13.21 -24.10 -3.31
CA SER A 444 14.59 -24.51 -3.56
C SER A 444 15.00 -25.49 -2.46
N THR A 445 15.09 -26.76 -2.81
CA THR A 445 15.77 -27.77 -1.98
C THR A 445 17.22 -27.91 -2.43
N SER A 446 18.07 -28.55 -1.63
CA SER A 446 19.46 -28.83 -2.00
C SER A 446 19.61 -29.69 -3.28
N LYS A 447 18.51 -30.25 -3.80
CA LYS A 447 18.50 -31.10 -4.97
C LYS A 447 17.71 -30.50 -6.15
N GLY A 448 16.61 -29.76 -5.93
CA GLY A 448 15.78 -29.20 -7.01
C GLY A 448 14.67 -28.26 -6.52
N ARG A 449 13.80 -27.80 -7.44
CA ARG A 449 12.67 -26.90 -7.15
C ARG A 449 11.35 -27.68 -7.11
N ILE A 450 10.59 -27.54 -6.02
CA ILE A 450 9.21 -28.07 -5.90
C ILE A 450 8.24 -27.04 -6.45
N ASP A 451 7.24 -27.47 -7.21
CA ASP A 451 6.20 -26.57 -7.71
C ASP A 451 5.34 -26.01 -6.58
N VAL A 452 4.66 -26.88 -5.81
CA VAL A 452 3.76 -26.46 -4.73
C VAL A 452 3.80 -27.44 -3.56
N VAL A 453 3.90 -26.92 -2.33
CA VAL A 453 3.65 -27.70 -1.11
C VAL A 453 2.47 -27.11 -0.35
N VAL A 454 1.48 -27.93 0.02
CA VAL A 454 0.33 -27.51 0.84
C VAL A 454 0.39 -28.21 2.20
N LYS A 455 0.41 -27.45 3.29
CA LYS A 455 0.36 -28.01 4.65
C LYS A 455 -0.98 -27.76 5.33
N THR A 456 -1.66 -28.83 5.72
CA THR A 456 -2.86 -28.79 6.58
C THR A 456 -2.47 -29.13 8.03
N LYS A 457 -3.47 -29.17 8.93
CA LYS A 457 -3.25 -29.63 10.32
C LYS A 457 -2.81 -31.09 10.41
N LYS A 458 -3.22 -31.94 9.45
CA LYS A 458 -3.00 -33.39 9.49
C LYS A 458 -1.97 -33.87 8.47
N SER A 459 -1.85 -33.18 7.34
CA SER A 459 -1.22 -33.74 6.13
C SER A 459 -0.43 -32.69 5.37
N ILE A 460 0.60 -33.13 4.66
CA ILE A 460 1.48 -32.35 3.79
C ILE A 460 1.33 -32.92 2.39
N PHE A 461 1.02 -32.07 1.42
CA PHE A 461 0.84 -32.45 0.03
C PHE A 461 1.98 -31.82 -0.78
N ILE A 462 2.78 -32.63 -1.45
CA ILE A 462 3.86 -32.19 -2.34
C ILE A 462 3.37 -32.43 -3.76
N ILE A 463 3.18 -31.34 -4.50
CA ILE A 463 2.52 -31.37 -5.80
C ILE A 463 3.53 -30.94 -6.86
N GLU A 464 3.63 -31.73 -7.93
CA GLU A 464 4.47 -31.46 -9.11
C GLU A 464 3.61 -31.50 -10.37
N PHE A 465 3.76 -30.50 -11.23
CA PHE A 465 3.02 -30.37 -12.48
C PHE A 465 3.90 -30.73 -13.67
N LYS A 466 3.27 -31.37 -14.65
CA LYS A 466 3.90 -31.71 -15.92
C LYS A 466 3.00 -31.31 -17.07
N VAL A 467 3.45 -30.33 -17.85
CA VAL A 467 2.73 -29.86 -19.05
C VAL A 467 3.17 -30.70 -20.24
N LYS A 468 2.21 -31.32 -20.94
CA LYS A 468 2.47 -32.24 -22.08
C LYS A 468 3.40 -33.41 -21.72
N ASP A 469 3.33 -33.87 -20.48
CA ASP A 469 4.10 -35.00 -19.94
C ASP A 469 3.22 -35.74 -18.89
N THR A 470 3.69 -36.81 -18.26
CA THR A 470 2.85 -37.74 -17.48
C THR A 470 2.91 -37.52 -15.96
N ALA A 471 1.89 -38.01 -15.26
CA ALA A 471 1.81 -37.91 -13.80
C ALA A 471 2.86 -38.82 -13.12
N GLU A 472 3.23 -39.93 -13.77
CA GLU A 472 4.33 -40.80 -13.33
C GLU A 472 5.66 -40.04 -13.32
N ASN A 473 5.94 -39.25 -14.37
CA ASN A 473 7.17 -38.47 -14.45
C ASN A 473 7.22 -37.39 -13.38
N ALA A 474 6.06 -36.79 -13.05
CA ALA A 474 5.94 -35.85 -11.95
C ALA A 474 6.26 -36.52 -10.59
N ILE A 475 5.64 -37.67 -10.28
CA ILE A 475 5.95 -38.45 -9.07
C ILE A 475 7.41 -38.90 -9.03
N ALA A 476 7.94 -39.37 -10.16
CA ALA A 476 9.32 -39.83 -10.27
C ALA A 476 10.30 -38.68 -9.97
N GLN A 477 10.00 -37.46 -10.42
CA GLN A 477 10.77 -36.28 -10.05
C GLN A 477 10.72 -36.03 -8.53
N ILE A 478 9.52 -35.97 -7.93
CA ILE A 478 9.38 -35.76 -6.48
C ILE A 478 10.21 -36.77 -5.68
N LYS A 479 10.18 -38.04 -6.08
CA LYS A 479 10.95 -39.12 -5.45
C LYS A 479 12.45 -38.99 -5.67
N LYS A 480 12.88 -38.78 -6.91
CA LYS A 480 14.30 -38.63 -7.29
C LYS A 480 14.96 -37.50 -6.52
N MET A 481 14.24 -36.40 -6.33
CA MET A 481 14.73 -35.22 -5.63
C MET A 481 14.52 -35.29 -4.11
N GLU A 482 13.81 -36.32 -3.62
CA GLU A 482 13.54 -36.57 -2.20
C GLU A 482 12.90 -35.39 -1.46
N TYR A 483 12.01 -34.66 -2.15
CA TYR A 483 11.39 -33.42 -1.67
C TYR A 483 10.65 -33.56 -0.33
N TYR A 484 10.18 -34.76 -0.01
CA TYR A 484 9.49 -35.08 1.23
C TYR A 484 10.39 -35.17 2.48
N THR A 485 11.70 -35.30 2.32
CA THR A 485 12.62 -35.59 3.43
C THR A 485 12.62 -34.51 4.50
N LYS A 486 12.55 -33.23 4.12
CA LYS A 486 12.52 -32.11 5.07
C LYS A 486 11.25 -32.03 5.92
N TYR A 487 10.21 -32.80 5.55
CA TYR A 487 8.91 -32.82 6.21
C TYR A 487 8.68 -34.05 7.09
N LYS A 488 9.56 -35.06 7.04
CA LYS A 488 9.41 -36.30 7.83
C LYS A 488 9.34 -36.07 9.34
N SER A 489 9.95 -34.98 9.83
CA SER A 489 9.91 -34.61 11.25
C SER A 489 8.58 -33.97 11.69
N GLU A 490 7.67 -33.62 10.77
CA GLU A 490 6.45 -32.85 11.10
C GLU A 490 5.29 -33.68 11.66
N SER A 491 5.44 -34.98 11.95
CA SER A 491 4.37 -35.86 12.48
C SER A 491 3.02 -35.74 11.72
N LYS A 492 3.08 -35.48 10.41
CA LYS A 492 1.93 -35.37 9.50
C LYS A 492 2.01 -36.45 8.43
N THR A 493 0.87 -36.78 7.84
CA THR A 493 0.84 -37.67 6.66
C THR A 493 1.40 -36.93 5.45
N ILE A 494 2.33 -37.53 4.71
CA ILE A 494 2.89 -36.91 3.51
C ILE A 494 2.30 -37.59 2.27
N TYR A 495 1.69 -36.80 1.39
CA TYR A 495 1.18 -37.21 0.09
C TYR A 495 2.03 -36.58 -1.01
N LEU A 496 2.47 -37.39 -1.97
CA LEU A 496 3.08 -36.95 -3.22
C LEU A 496 1.99 -36.95 -4.29
N ILE A 497 1.82 -35.84 -5.00
CA ILE A 497 0.81 -35.71 -6.06
C ILE A 497 1.52 -35.30 -7.34
N GLY A 498 1.51 -36.19 -8.33
CA GLY A 498 1.95 -35.87 -9.69
C GLY A 498 0.75 -35.52 -10.55
N ILE A 499 0.80 -34.39 -11.25
CA ILE A 499 -0.31 -33.90 -12.07
C ILE A 499 0.17 -33.71 -13.51
N ALA A 500 -0.50 -34.38 -14.45
CA ALA A 500 -0.29 -34.20 -15.88
C ALA A 500 -1.35 -33.26 -16.45
N CYS A 501 -0.89 -32.14 -17.01
CA CYS A 501 -1.73 -31.15 -17.65
C CYS A 501 -1.54 -31.20 -19.17
N ASN A 502 -2.63 -31.17 -19.92
CA ASN A 502 -2.60 -30.92 -21.35
C ASN A 502 -3.71 -29.96 -21.73
N GLU A 503 -3.36 -28.92 -22.50
CA GLU A 503 -4.27 -27.78 -22.70
C GLU A 503 -4.83 -27.34 -21.35
N LYS A 504 -6.11 -26.92 -21.25
CA LYS A 504 -6.69 -26.32 -20.03
C LYS A 504 -7.13 -27.31 -18.96
N GLU A 505 -6.67 -28.56 -19.01
CA GLU A 505 -7.19 -29.63 -18.17
C GLU A 505 -6.07 -30.50 -17.59
N ILE A 506 -6.20 -30.84 -16.31
CA ILE A 506 -5.54 -31.98 -15.69
C ILE A 506 -6.14 -33.23 -16.31
N LYS A 507 -5.34 -33.92 -17.13
CA LYS A 507 -5.74 -35.16 -17.82
C LYS A 507 -5.54 -36.38 -16.95
N ASP A 508 -4.53 -36.35 -16.09
CA ASP A 508 -4.18 -37.46 -15.25
C ASP A 508 -3.51 -36.98 -13.96
N TYR A 509 -3.65 -37.75 -12.89
CA TYR A 509 -3.00 -37.48 -11.62
C TYR A 509 -2.70 -38.78 -10.87
N LEU A 510 -1.58 -38.78 -10.16
CA LEU A 510 -1.19 -39.88 -9.28
C LEU A 510 -0.99 -39.36 -7.88
N VAL A 511 -1.42 -40.16 -6.91
CA VAL A 511 -1.24 -39.88 -5.48
C VAL A 511 -0.51 -41.04 -4.85
N GLU A 512 0.59 -40.73 -4.17
CA GLU A 512 1.30 -41.69 -3.35
C GLU A 512 1.43 -41.19 -1.91
N LYS A 513 1.29 -42.10 -0.95
CA LYS A 513 1.51 -41.81 0.46
C LYS A 513 2.91 -42.27 0.85
N ILE A 514 3.66 -41.41 1.53
CA ILE A 514 4.91 -41.81 2.17
C ILE A 514 4.57 -42.48 3.50
N ASP A 515 4.99 -43.74 3.64
CA ASP A 515 4.99 -44.42 4.92
C ASP A 515 6.08 -43.80 5.79
N ASN A 516 5.69 -43.34 6.99
CA ASN A 516 6.59 -42.70 7.95
C ASN A 516 7.53 -43.70 8.61
#